data_AF-A0A8K0W6S6-F1
#
_entry.id   AF-A0A8K0W6S6-F1
#
_cell.length_a   1.000
_cell.length_b   1.000
_cell.length_c   1.000
_cell.angle_alpha   90.00
_cell.angle_beta   90.00
_cell.angle_gamma   90.00
#
_symmetry.space_group_name_H-M   'P 1'
#
loop_
_entity.id
_entity.type
_entity.pdbx_description
1 polymer ?
#
loop_
_entity_poly.entity_id
_entity_poly.type
_entity_poly.pdbx_seq_one_letter_code
_entity_poly.pdbx_strand_id
1 'polypeptide(L)'
;MVNFVASIALLLTAVSSVVAVPHTIEARKVSCMDNLPADSLANVNEAVECINYLASLGNQPCVAKVSGQSFCRRGNTQITGLARNGPSATSTCQEVARGAGFIMDKCSRGDGKVRGQNEAWANGNLLVDIRNNPL
;
A
#
# COMPACT_ATOMS: atom_id res chain seq x y z
N MET A 1 -53.07 -41.23 41.67
CA MET A 1 -52.04 -41.05 42.70
C MET A 1 -50.71 -40.79 42.02
N VAL A 2 -49.96 -39.85 42.59
CA VAL A 2 -48.81 -39.08 42.07
C VAL A 2 -47.49 -39.85 41.95
N ASN A 3 -46.63 -39.46 41.01
CA ASN A 3 -45.29 -38.88 41.25
C ASN A 3 -44.53 -38.70 39.91
N PHE A 4 -44.20 -37.48 39.48
CA PHE A 4 -43.01 -36.67 39.86
C PHE A 4 -41.66 -37.32 39.54
N VAL A 5 -41.13 -37.03 38.35
CA VAL A 5 -39.68 -36.82 38.18
C VAL A 5 -39.50 -35.66 37.21
N ALA A 6 -39.20 -34.48 37.77
CA ALA A 6 -38.70 -33.34 37.03
C ALA A 6 -37.25 -33.64 36.64
N SER A 7 -36.87 -33.35 35.39
CA SER A 7 -35.46 -33.30 34.99
C SER A 7 -35.26 -32.08 34.12
N ILE A 8 -34.71 -31.06 34.77
CA ILE A 8 -34.26 -29.79 34.22
C ILE A 8 -32.93 -30.08 33.52
N ALA A 9 -32.88 -30.00 32.20
CA ALA A 9 -31.61 -29.96 31.47
C ALA A 9 -31.24 -28.50 31.24
N LEU A 10 -30.21 -28.03 31.96
CA LEU A 10 -29.66 -26.69 31.86
C LEU A 10 -29.16 -26.38 30.44
N LEU A 11 -29.56 -25.22 29.92
CA LEU A 11 -28.98 -24.57 28.75
C LEU A 11 -27.55 -24.10 29.07
N LEU A 12 -26.55 -24.62 28.35
CA LEU A 12 -25.19 -24.08 28.30
C LEU A 12 -25.07 -23.14 27.08
N THR A 13 -25.48 -21.88 27.24
CA THR A 13 -25.13 -20.83 26.27
C THR A 13 -23.70 -20.37 26.55
N ALA A 14 -22.73 -20.95 25.85
CA ALA A 14 -21.37 -20.43 25.82
C ALA A 14 -21.35 -19.11 25.02
N VAL A 15 -21.47 -17.98 25.71
CA VAL A 15 -21.19 -16.66 25.15
C VAL A 15 -19.68 -16.47 25.09
N SER A 16 -19.07 -16.76 23.94
CA SER A 16 -17.71 -16.34 23.65
C SER A 16 -17.71 -14.84 23.35
N SER A 17 -17.40 -14.01 24.34
CA SER A 17 -17.06 -12.61 24.13
C SER A 17 -15.64 -12.52 23.56
N VAL A 18 -15.53 -12.57 22.23
CA VAL A 18 -14.33 -12.07 21.55
C VAL A 18 -14.24 -10.57 21.82
N VAL A 19 -13.32 -10.19 22.72
CA VAL A 19 -12.94 -8.79 22.91
C VAL A 19 -12.26 -8.35 21.61
N ALA A 20 -13.01 -7.64 20.77
CA ALA A 20 -12.44 -6.92 19.64
C ALA A 20 -11.53 -5.84 20.22
N VAL A 21 -10.21 -6.09 20.22
CA VAL A 21 -9.23 -5.04 20.52
C VAL A 21 -9.46 -3.95 19.49
N PRO A 22 -9.74 -2.70 19.89
CA PRO A 22 -9.86 -1.60 18.94
C PRO A 22 -8.47 -1.36 18.38
N HIS A 23 -8.15 -2.04 17.28
CA HIS A 23 -7.05 -1.61 16.43
C HIS A 23 -7.52 -0.30 15.81
N THR A 24 -6.95 0.81 16.28
CA THR A 24 -7.04 2.08 15.58
C THR A 24 -6.43 1.85 14.20
N ILE A 25 -7.29 1.58 13.20
CA ILE A 25 -6.92 1.57 11.79
C ILE A 25 -6.54 3.02 11.48
N GLU A 26 -5.28 3.38 11.72
CA GLU A 26 -4.77 4.67 11.30
C GLU A 26 -4.79 4.66 9.76
N ALA A 27 -5.60 5.53 9.17
CA ALA A 27 -5.71 5.62 7.73
C ALA A 27 -4.31 5.90 7.17
N ARG A 28 -3.83 5.01 6.31
CA ARG A 28 -2.53 5.16 5.68
C ARG A 28 -2.45 6.52 4.97
N LYS A 29 -1.67 7.44 5.52
CA LYS A 29 -1.53 8.78 4.98
C LYS A 29 -0.59 8.76 3.78
N VAL A 30 -1.14 8.98 2.60
CA VAL A 30 -0.36 9.28 1.39
C VAL A 30 0.19 10.71 1.45
N SER A 31 1.40 10.90 0.92
CA SER A 31 1.97 12.23 0.70
C SER A 31 1.96 12.56 -0.78
N CYS A 32 1.16 13.54 -1.22
CA CYS A 32 1.12 13.95 -2.63
C CYS A 32 2.30 14.83 -3.05
N MET A 33 3.15 15.25 -2.10
CA MET A 33 4.33 16.08 -2.37
C MET A 33 4.00 17.38 -3.12
N ASP A 34 2.85 18.00 -2.82
CA ASP A 34 2.37 19.24 -3.45
C ASP A 34 3.29 20.45 -3.19
N ASN A 35 4.26 20.32 -2.28
CA ASN A 35 5.27 21.32 -1.99
C ASN A 35 6.46 21.33 -2.98
N LEU A 36 6.51 20.38 -3.92
CA LEU A 36 7.57 20.28 -4.92
C LEU A 36 7.21 21.06 -6.20
N PRO A 37 8.21 21.51 -6.98
CA PRO A 37 7.97 22.23 -8.23
C PRO A 37 7.26 21.36 -9.29
N ALA A 38 6.59 22.01 -10.23
CA ALA A 38 5.74 21.36 -11.23
C ALA A 38 6.50 20.42 -12.19
N ASP A 39 7.79 20.67 -12.39
CA ASP A 39 8.70 19.82 -13.17
C ASP A 39 8.99 18.48 -12.47
N SER A 40 8.63 18.32 -11.20
CA SER A 40 8.71 17.03 -10.49
C SER A 40 7.52 16.11 -10.77
N LEU A 41 6.45 16.62 -11.40
CA LEU A 41 5.20 15.90 -11.63
C LEU A 41 5.33 14.92 -12.81
N ALA A 42 5.05 13.65 -12.54
CA ALA A 42 5.10 12.57 -13.52
C ALA A 42 3.81 12.52 -14.37
N ASN A 43 3.84 11.83 -15.50
CA ASN A 43 2.66 11.62 -16.34
C ASN A 43 1.82 10.45 -15.79
N VAL A 44 0.49 10.65 -15.69
CA VAL A 44 -0.43 9.64 -15.16
C VAL A 44 -0.45 8.37 -16.01
N ASN A 45 -0.47 8.47 -17.34
CA ASN A 45 -0.54 7.30 -18.22
C ASN A 45 0.73 6.45 -18.11
N GLU A 46 1.90 7.11 -18.11
CA GLU A 46 3.19 6.43 -17.91
C GLU A 46 3.29 5.76 -16.52
N ALA A 47 2.75 6.41 -15.48
CA ALA A 47 2.68 5.83 -14.14
C ALA A 47 1.78 4.59 -14.10
N VAL A 48 0.61 4.64 -14.75
CA VAL A 48 -0.31 3.50 -14.85
C VAL A 48 0.32 2.31 -15.56
N GLU A 49 1.06 2.54 -16.67
CA GLU A 49 1.80 1.47 -17.34
C GLU A 49 2.83 0.81 -16.41
N CYS A 50 3.55 1.62 -15.63
CA CYS A 50 4.49 1.09 -14.64
C CYS A 50 3.79 0.31 -13.53
N ILE A 51 2.65 0.78 -13.04
CA ILE A 51 1.85 0.07 -12.02
C ILE A 51 1.38 -1.27 -12.57
N ASN A 52 0.86 -1.31 -13.80
CA ASN A 52 0.41 -2.54 -14.44
C ASN A 52 1.56 -3.54 -14.65
N TYR A 53 2.74 -3.05 -15.04
CA TYR A 53 3.95 -3.87 -15.11
C TYR A 53 4.32 -4.46 -13.75
N LEU A 54 4.36 -3.65 -12.69
CA LEU A 54 4.70 -4.13 -11.35
C LEU A 54 3.64 -5.12 -10.82
N ALA A 55 2.37 -4.90 -11.14
CA ALA A 55 1.30 -5.82 -10.80
C ALA A 55 1.42 -7.16 -11.54
N SER A 56 1.83 -7.15 -12.81
CA SER A 56 2.01 -8.38 -13.61
C SER A 56 3.16 -9.26 -13.13
N LEU A 57 4.16 -8.67 -12.45
CA LEU A 57 5.24 -9.42 -11.79
C LEU A 57 4.77 -10.19 -10.53
N GLY A 58 3.59 -9.87 -9.99
CA GLY A 58 2.98 -10.59 -8.87
C GLY A 58 3.89 -10.64 -7.63
N ASN A 59 4.19 -11.86 -7.19
CA ASN A 59 4.98 -12.15 -5.99
C ASN A 59 6.50 -11.98 -6.17
N GLN A 60 6.98 -11.54 -7.34
CA GLN A 60 8.40 -11.26 -7.54
C GLN A 60 8.90 -10.24 -6.50
N PRO A 61 10.09 -10.45 -5.90
CA PRO A 61 10.64 -9.50 -4.93
C PRO A 61 11.06 -8.20 -5.61
N CYS A 62 10.47 -7.09 -5.16
CA CYS A 62 10.90 -5.73 -5.46
C CYS A 62 11.75 -5.22 -4.29
N VAL A 63 13.07 -5.12 -4.52
CA VAL A 63 14.06 -4.76 -3.48
C VAL A 63 14.43 -3.29 -3.59
N ALA A 64 14.03 -2.49 -2.61
CA ALA A 64 14.45 -1.10 -2.46
C ALA A 64 15.78 -1.00 -1.71
N LYS A 65 16.50 0.10 -1.94
CA LYS A 65 17.71 0.49 -1.22
C LYS A 65 17.53 1.89 -0.65
N VAL A 66 18.36 2.25 0.33
CA VAL A 66 18.34 3.60 0.94
C VAL A 66 18.61 4.71 -0.08
N SER A 67 19.42 4.44 -1.12
CA SER A 67 19.70 5.38 -2.21
C SER A 67 18.55 5.55 -3.22
N GLY A 68 17.46 4.80 -3.06
CA GLY A 68 16.40 4.67 -4.05
C GLY A 68 16.73 3.65 -5.15
N GLN A 69 15.78 2.82 -5.53
CA GLN A 69 15.89 1.84 -6.62
C GLN A 69 14.76 2.03 -7.62
N SER A 70 15.10 2.14 -8.90
CA SER A 70 14.12 2.24 -9.98
C SER A 70 13.46 0.88 -10.20
N PHE A 71 12.16 0.76 -9.93
CA PHE A 71 11.41 -0.46 -10.23
C PHE A 71 10.85 -0.46 -11.63
N CYS A 72 10.39 0.70 -12.09
CA CYS A 72 9.93 0.88 -13.45
C CYS A 72 10.18 2.32 -13.90
N ARG A 73 10.47 2.46 -15.19
CA ARG A 73 10.59 3.74 -15.87
C ARG A 73 9.88 3.69 -17.22
N ARG A 74 9.05 4.70 -17.49
CA ARG A 74 8.36 4.91 -18.77
C ARG A 74 8.44 6.39 -19.10
N GLY A 75 9.05 6.73 -20.24
CA GLY A 75 9.33 8.12 -20.60
C GLY A 75 10.12 8.85 -19.51
N ASN A 76 9.52 9.92 -18.98
CA ASN A 76 10.09 10.69 -17.87
C ASN A 76 9.53 10.28 -16.50
N THR A 77 8.54 9.39 -16.46
CA THR A 77 7.95 8.88 -15.22
C THR A 77 8.73 7.69 -14.67
N GLN A 78 9.02 7.72 -13.38
CA GLN A 78 9.72 6.66 -12.68
C GLN A 78 9.02 6.32 -11.36
N ILE A 79 8.82 5.01 -11.13
CA ILE A 79 8.42 4.47 -9.83
C ILE A 79 9.68 3.96 -9.13
N THR A 80 10.00 4.59 -8.01
CA THR A 80 11.19 4.29 -7.21
C THR A 80 10.80 3.71 -5.86
N GLY A 81 11.52 2.70 -5.39
CA GLY A 81 11.45 2.21 -4.03
C GLY A 81 12.59 2.75 -3.17
N LEU A 82 12.30 3.24 -1.98
CA LEU A 82 13.29 3.61 -0.97
C LEU A 82 13.15 2.73 0.27
N ALA A 83 14.27 2.20 0.74
CA ALA A 83 14.30 1.45 1.99
C ALA A 83 14.17 2.40 3.18
N ARG A 84 13.30 2.05 4.12
CA ARG A 84 13.18 2.68 5.44
C ARG A 84 13.72 1.70 6.46
N ASN A 85 14.36 2.21 7.51
CA ASN A 85 14.85 1.41 8.65
C ASN A 85 15.95 0.39 8.30
N GLY A 86 16.69 0.58 7.20
CA GLY A 86 17.80 -0.31 6.83
C GLY A 86 18.44 0.03 5.47
N PRO A 87 19.52 -0.68 5.10
CA PRO A 87 20.20 -0.48 3.81
C PRO A 87 19.35 -0.93 2.62
N SER A 88 18.46 -1.91 2.84
CA SER A 88 17.50 -2.42 1.88
C SER A 88 16.17 -2.78 2.54
N ALA A 89 15.10 -2.79 1.74
CA ALA A 89 13.80 -3.27 2.14
C ALA A 89 13.15 -4.01 0.97
N THR A 90 12.46 -5.11 1.25
CA THR A 90 11.84 -5.95 0.23
C THR A 90 10.34 -5.99 0.42
N SER A 91 9.60 -5.85 -0.67
CA SER A 91 8.17 -6.18 -0.76
C SER A 91 7.92 -6.91 -2.08
N THR A 92 6.74 -7.49 -2.26
CA THR A 92 6.40 -8.03 -3.58
C THR A 92 6.10 -6.88 -4.54
N CYS A 93 6.37 -7.08 -5.83
CA CYS A 93 6.08 -6.05 -6.82
C CYS A 93 4.58 -5.75 -6.93
N GLN A 94 3.71 -6.72 -6.65
CA GLN A 94 2.28 -6.49 -6.50
C GLN A 94 1.94 -5.53 -5.35
N GLU A 95 2.58 -5.65 -4.19
CA GLU A 95 2.33 -4.77 -3.04
C GLU A 95 2.90 -3.35 -3.26
N VAL A 96 4.01 -3.25 -4.01
CA VAL A 96 4.52 -1.97 -4.53
C VAL A 96 3.52 -1.34 -5.51
N ALA A 97 2.96 -2.13 -6.44
CA ALA A 97 1.97 -1.68 -7.40
C ALA A 97 0.70 -1.15 -6.69
N ARG A 98 0.22 -1.84 -5.65
CA ARG A 98 -0.90 -1.37 -4.81
C ARG A 98 -0.57 -0.07 -4.08
N GLY A 99 0.65 0.04 -3.54
CA GLY A 99 1.13 1.28 -2.91
C GLY A 99 1.14 2.46 -3.87
N ALA A 100 1.63 2.24 -5.10
CA ALA A 100 1.63 3.22 -6.18
C ALA A 100 0.22 3.55 -6.68
N GLY A 101 -0.66 2.56 -6.83
CA GLY A 101 -2.07 2.76 -7.17
C GLY A 101 -2.79 3.68 -6.18
N PHE A 102 -2.54 3.50 -4.89
CA PHE A 102 -3.10 4.40 -3.87
C PHE A 102 -2.58 5.84 -3.98
N ILE A 103 -1.34 6.05 -4.46
CA ILE A 103 -0.84 7.40 -4.79
C ILE A 103 -1.62 7.96 -5.98
N MET A 104 -1.84 7.18 -7.03
CA MET A 104 -2.64 7.61 -8.19
C MET A 104 -4.05 8.02 -7.76
N ASP A 105 -4.71 7.22 -6.92
CA ASP A 105 -6.09 7.46 -6.50
C ASP A 105 -6.26 8.77 -5.71
N LYS A 106 -5.22 9.22 -5.01
CA LYS A 106 -5.27 10.36 -4.09
C LYS A 106 -4.57 11.61 -4.59
N CYS A 107 -3.55 11.44 -5.44
CA CYS A 107 -2.64 12.51 -5.82
C CYS A 107 -2.62 12.78 -7.32
N SER A 108 -3.40 12.05 -8.14
CA SER A 108 -3.59 12.41 -9.54
C SER A 108 -4.34 13.72 -9.67
N ARG A 109 -3.90 14.54 -10.60
CA ARG A 109 -4.45 15.87 -10.87
C ARG A 109 -5.21 15.87 -12.19
N GLY A 110 -6.11 16.85 -12.34
CA GLY A 110 -6.92 17.01 -13.56
C GLY A 110 -6.12 17.37 -14.82
N ASP A 111 -4.86 17.76 -14.68
CA ASP A 111 -3.92 18.06 -15.78
C ASP A 111 -3.18 16.80 -16.30
N GLY A 112 -3.57 15.60 -15.85
CA GLY A 112 -2.95 14.33 -16.25
C GLY A 112 -1.58 14.09 -15.62
N LYS A 113 -1.28 14.80 -14.52
CA LYS A 113 -0.03 14.67 -13.78
C LYS A 113 -0.22 14.08 -12.40
N VAL A 114 0.85 13.49 -11.86
CA VAL A 114 0.86 12.85 -10.54
C VAL A 114 2.23 12.97 -9.89
N ARG A 115 2.23 13.14 -8.57
CA ARG A 115 3.40 12.96 -7.70
C ARG A 115 2.91 12.38 -6.40
N GLY A 116 3.74 11.58 -5.76
CA GLY A 116 3.53 11.28 -4.36
C GLY A 116 4.36 10.12 -3.87
N GLN A 117 4.21 9.89 -2.57
CA GLN A 117 4.87 8.87 -1.80
C GLN A 117 3.88 8.16 -0.90
N ASN A 118 4.03 6.84 -0.84
CA ASN A 118 3.29 5.95 0.04
C ASN A 118 4.11 4.70 0.22
N GLU A 119 3.96 3.98 1.33
CA GLU A 119 4.74 2.75 1.50
C GLU A 119 4.14 1.61 0.65
N ALA A 120 4.81 0.46 0.53
CA ALA A 120 4.23 -0.73 -0.10
C ALA A 120 3.14 -1.31 0.81
N TRP A 121 2.05 -1.83 0.25
CA TRP A 121 0.82 -2.15 1.01
C TRP A 121 1.04 -3.09 2.21
N ALA A 122 1.83 -4.16 2.06
CA ALA A 122 2.14 -5.09 3.15
C ALA A 122 3.34 -4.69 4.03
N ASN A 123 4.19 -3.74 3.62
CA ASN A 123 5.46 -3.45 4.30
C ASN A 123 5.69 -1.94 4.42
N GLY A 124 5.54 -1.40 5.64
CA GLY A 124 5.86 0.00 5.96
C GLY A 124 7.34 0.36 5.84
N ASN A 125 8.22 -0.63 5.66
CA ASN A 125 9.65 -0.40 5.50
C ASN A 125 10.08 -0.10 4.05
N LEU A 126 9.17 -0.14 3.08
CA LEU A 126 9.47 0.18 1.69
C LEU A 126 8.61 1.35 1.23
N LEU A 127 9.22 2.51 1.02
CA LEU A 127 8.55 3.69 0.51
C LEU A 127 8.53 3.68 -1.02
N VAL A 128 7.35 3.76 -1.61
CA VAL A 128 7.12 3.89 -3.05
C VAL A 128 7.00 5.37 -3.39
N ASP A 129 7.68 5.81 -4.45
CA ASP A 129 7.73 7.20 -4.90
C ASP A 129 7.52 7.31 -6.41
N ILE A 130 6.48 8.05 -6.83
CA ILE A 130 6.16 8.31 -8.25
C ILE A 130 6.67 9.69 -8.63
N ARG A 131 7.78 9.76 -9.39
CA ARG A 131 8.49 11.01 -9.71
C ARG A 131 8.67 11.23 -11.21
N ASN A 132 8.75 12.49 -11.61
CA ASN A 132 9.39 12.85 -12.87
C ASN A 132 10.92 12.77 -12.72
N ASN A 133 11.59 12.18 -13.70
CA ASN A 133 13.03 12.07 -13.75
C ASN A 133 13.47 12.28 -15.21
N PRO A 134 13.53 13.52 -15.71
CA PRO A 134 14.00 13.79 -17.08
C PRO A 134 15.47 13.34 -17.21
N LEU A 135 15.78 12.62 -18.28
CA LEU A 135 17.16 12.23 -18.61
C LEU A 135 17.97 13.44 -19.08
#